data_AF-A0A379ADA2-F1
#
_entry.id   AF-A0A379ADA2-F1
#
_cell.length_a   1.000
_cell.length_b   1.000
_cell.length_c   1.000
_cell.angle_alpha   90.00
_cell.angle_beta   90.00
_cell.angle_gamma   90.00
#
_symmetry.space_group_name_H-M   'P 1'
#
loop_
_entity.id
_entity.type
_entity.pdbx_description
1 polymer ?
#
loop_
_entity_poly.entity_id
_entity_poly.type
_entity_poly.pdbx_seq_one_letter_code
_entity_poly.pdbx_strand_id
1 'polypeptide(L)'
;MELRKYLLPGLISVTLLSGCSLFSGEEDVVKMAPLPKVENQFTPQKVWSTSVGDGVGDFYSNLHPAWQDNTVYAADRFGIIKALDAADGKEKWKVDLSEKTGFFSKNRSAMLSGGLDG
;
A
#
# COMPACT_ATOMS: atom_id res chain seq x y z
N MET A 1 -2.55 33.36 53.96
CA MET A 1 -2.85 34.07 52.70
C MET A 1 -1.94 33.65 51.54
N GLU A 2 -1.22 32.52 51.61
CA GLU A 2 -0.21 32.16 50.59
C GLU A 2 -0.67 31.11 49.55
N LEU A 3 -1.73 30.32 49.82
CA LEU A 3 -2.23 29.33 48.84
C LEU A 3 -2.78 29.98 47.56
N ARG A 4 -3.33 31.20 47.65
CA ARG A 4 -3.95 31.90 46.51
C ARG A 4 -2.93 32.38 45.47
N LYS A 5 -1.65 32.58 45.86
CA LYS A 5 -0.58 33.03 44.96
C LYS A 5 -0.08 31.93 44.01
N TYR A 6 -0.21 30.65 44.41
CA TYR A 6 0.23 29.51 43.59
C TYR A 6 -0.92 28.86 42.79
N LEU A 7 -2.18 29.09 43.19
CA LEU A 7 -3.35 28.57 42.48
C LEU A 7 -3.55 29.21 41.10
N LEU A 8 -3.31 30.52 40.95
CA LEU A 8 -3.42 31.24 39.68
C LEU A 8 -2.42 30.77 38.60
N PRO A 9 -1.10 30.67 38.86
CA PRO A 9 -0.15 30.15 37.87
C PRO A 9 -0.34 28.65 37.60
N GLY A 10 -0.77 27.87 38.60
CA GLY A 10 -1.06 26.45 38.42
C GLY A 10 -2.24 26.20 37.47
N LEU A 11 -3.30 27.00 37.57
CA LEU A 11 -4.48 26.89 36.70
C LEU A 11 -4.15 27.24 35.24
N ILE A 12 -3.31 28.26 35.04
CA ILE A 12 -2.86 28.71 33.71
C ILE A 12 -1.96 27.65 33.04
N SER A 13 -1.12 26.96 33.82
CA SER A 13 -0.28 25.88 33.30
C SER A 13 -1.10 24.67 32.83
N VAL A 14 -2.16 24.32 33.57
CA VAL A 14 -3.07 23.22 33.21
C VAL A 14 -3.86 23.52 31.93
N THR A 15 -4.29 24.76 31.73
CA THR A 15 -5.00 25.14 30.49
C THR A 15 -4.08 25.20 29.28
N LEU A 16 -2.83 25.66 29.45
CA LEU A 16 -1.80 25.65 28.40
C LEU A 16 -1.41 24.22 27.97
N LEU A 17 -1.33 23.26 28.90
CA LEU A 17 -1.05 21.85 28.58
C LEU A 17 -2.20 21.14 27.84
N SER A 18 -3.42 21.66 27.92
CA SER A 18 -4.61 21.08 27.26
C SER A 18 -4.73 21.48 25.77
N GLY A 19 -3.75 22.22 25.23
CA GLY A 19 -3.80 22.83 23.90
C GLY A 19 -3.78 21.88 22.70
N CYS A 20 -3.52 20.58 22.86
CA CYS A 20 -3.47 19.64 21.72
C CYS A 20 -4.72 18.76 21.57
N SER A 21 -5.57 18.63 22.59
CA SER A 21 -6.74 17.74 22.52
C SER A 21 -8.00 18.42 21.95
N LEU A 22 -8.01 19.77 21.89
CA LEU A 22 -9.13 20.56 21.36
C LEU A 22 -9.03 20.85 19.85
N PHE A 23 -7.87 20.61 19.23
CA PHE A 23 -7.65 20.80 17.78
C PHE A 23 -7.63 19.49 16.99
N SER A 24 -7.87 18.35 17.65
CA SER A 24 -8.10 17.07 16.99
C SER A 24 -9.54 17.04 16.47
N GLY A 25 -9.89 17.96 15.58
CA GLY A 25 -11.16 17.89 14.85
C GLY A 25 -11.17 16.66 13.96
N GLU A 26 -12.30 15.96 13.90
CA GLU A 26 -12.55 15.00 12.84
C GLU A 26 -12.25 15.68 11.49
N GLU A 27 -11.23 15.20 10.80
CA GLU A 27 -11.00 15.54 9.41
C GLU A 27 -12.24 15.07 8.65
N ASP A 28 -12.95 16.00 7.99
CA ASP A 28 -14.10 15.68 7.14
C ASP A 28 -13.59 14.96 5.89
N VAL A 29 -13.25 13.68 6.07
CA VAL A 29 -12.80 12.81 5.02
C VAL A 29 -13.99 12.50 4.14
N VAL A 30 -13.89 12.97 2.89
CA VAL A 30 -14.88 12.72 1.84
C VAL A 30 -15.15 11.22 1.76
N LYS A 31 -16.37 10.81 2.11
CA LYS A 31 -16.76 9.40 2.12
C LYS A 31 -16.89 8.89 0.69
N MET A 32 -16.32 7.73 0.41
CA MET A 32 -16.52 7.04 -0.85
C MET A 32 -18.01 6.70 -1.05
N ALA A 33 -18.51 6.93 -2.26
CA ALA A 33 -19.87 6.54 -2.61
C ALA A 33 -20.02 5.00 -2.53
N PRO A 34 -21.18 4.50 -2.08
CA PRO A 34 -21.43 3.06 -2.08
C PRO A 34 -21.47 2.51 -3.50
N LEU A 35 -21.11 1.23 -3.66
CA LEU A 35 -21.17 0.54 -4.94
C LEU A 35 -22.63 0.56 -5.48
N PRO A 36 -22.87 1.03 -6.71
CA PRO A 36 -24.21 1.03 -7.29
C PRO A 36 -24.66 -0.40 -7.59
N LYS A 37 -25.99 -0.59 -7.67
CA LYS A 37 -26.55 -1.84 -8.18
C LYS A 37 -26.31 -1.91 -9.70
N VAL A 38 -25.68 -2.99 -10.15
CA VAL A 38 -25.38 -3.23 -11.56
C VAL A 38 -26.21 -4.42 -12.04
N GLU A 39 -27.00 -4.22 -13.09
CA GLU A 39 -27.71 -5.29 -13.80
C GLU A 39 -26.77 -5.86 -14.88
N ASN A 40 -26.13 -6.99 -14.57
CA ASN A 40 -25.13 -7.58 -15.44
C ASN A 40 -25.76 -8.21 -16.69
N GLN A 41 -25.28 -7.85 -17.88
CA GLN A 41 -25.69 -8.50 -19.14
C GLN A 41 -25.04 -9.88 -19.34
N PHE A 42 -23.93 -10.13 -18.64
CA PHE A 42 -23.20 -11.39 -18.63
C PHE A 42 -22.41 -11.52 -17.32
N THR A 43 -22.10 -12.76 -16.93
CA THR A 43 -21.32 -13.02 -15.71
C THR A 43 -19.84 -13.21 -16.06
N PRO A 44 -18.94 -12.27 -15.70
CA PRO A 44 -17.52 -12.45 -15.94
C PRO A 44 -17.00 -13.67 -15.16
N GLN A 45 -16.17 -14.48 -15.81
CA GLN A 45 -15.53 -15.64 -15.21
C GLN A 45 -14.03 -15.38 -15.08
N LYS A 46 -13.46 -15.75 -13.92
CA LYS A 46 -12.02 -15.71 -13.70
C LYS A 46 -11.37 -16.90 -14.39
N VAL A 47 -10.53 -16.64 -15.40
CA VAL A 47 -9.79 -17.70 -16.10
C VAL A 47 -8.67 -18.26 -15.22
N TRP A 48 -7.87 -17.39 -14.60
CA TRP A 48 -6.85 -17.75 -13.62
C TRP A 48 -6.53 -16.56 -12.71
N SER A 49 -5.75 -16.81 -11.66
CA SER A 49 -5.24 -15.78 -10.75
C SER A 49 -3.94 -16.28 -10.10
N THR A 50 -2.88 -15.49 -10.20
CA THR A 50 -1.56 -15.85 -9.68
C THR A 50 -0.99 -14.68 -8.88
N SER A 51 -0.52 -14.95 -7.67
CA SER A 51 0.12 -13.94 -6.83
C SER A 51 1.57 -13.70 -7.25
N VAL A 52 1.97 -12.43 -7.27
CA VAL A 52 3.30 -11.95 -7.65
C VAL A 52 3.85 -11.15 -6.46
N GLY A 53 4.54 -11.85 -5.57
CA GLY A 53 5.08 -11.27 -4.34
C GLY A 53 4.00 -10.56 -3.51
N ASP A 54 4.36 -9.41 -2.94
CA ASP A 54 3.46 -8.58 -2.11
C ASP A 54 2.89 -7.37 -2.89
N GLY A 55 3.00 -7.39 -4.23
CA GLY A 55 2.56 -6.30 -5.09
C GLY A 55 3.27 -4.98 -4.80
N VAL A 56 2.50 -3.89 -4.75
CA VAL A 56 3.03 -2.54 -4.49
C VAL A 56 2.88 -2.10 -3.02
N GLY A 57 2.18 -2.88 -2.19
CA GLY A 57 1.81 -2.48 -0.83
C GLY A 57 1.03 -1.17 -0.80
N ASP A 58 1.28 -0.34 0.21
CA ASP A 58 0.65 0.99 0.37
C ASP A 58 1.41 2.10 -0.38
N PHE A 59 2.39 1.74 -1.20
CA PHE A 59 3.19 2.71 -1.93
C PHE A 59 2.53 3.10 -3.24
N TYR A 60 2.52 4.39 -3.53
CA TYR A 60 2.21 4.87 -4.87
C TYR A 60 3.20 4.26 -5.87
N SER A 61 2.66 3.69 -6.94
CA SER A 61 3.44 2.97 -7.94
C SER A 61 2.71 2.99 -9.28
N ASN A 62 3.47 3.17 -10.36
CA ASN A 62 2.99 2.98 -11.73
C ASN A 62 3.28 1.55 -12.23
N LEU A 63 3.64 0.63 -11.33
CA LEU A 63 3.90 -0.75 -11.69
C LEU A 63 2.60 -1.45 -12.12
N HIS A 64 2.56 -1.90 -13.36
CA HIS A 64 1.47 -2.71 -13.90
C HIS A 64 2.05 -3.90 -14.68
N PRO A 65 1.30 -5.02 -14.81
CA PRO A 65 1.71 -6.12 -15.67
C PRO A 65 1.82 -5.69 -17.14
N ALA A 66 2.70 -6.35 -17.87
CA ALA A 66 2.83 -6.26 -19.32
C ALA A 66 2.63 -7.64 -19.94
N TRP A 67 2.26 -7.69 -21.22
CA TRP A 67 2.02 -8.96 -21.92
C TRP A 67 2.61 -8.93 -23.32
N GLN A 68 3.34 -9.99 -23.68
CA GLN A 68 3.90 -10.20 -25.00
C GLN A 68 4.05 -11.71 -25.25
N ASP A 69 3.79 -12.18 -26.47
CA ASP A 69 4.04 -13.56 -26.91
C ASP A 69 3.53 -14.65 -25.94
N ASN A 70 2.24 -14.59 -25.60
CA ASN A 70 1.57 -15.53 -24.66
C ASN A 70 2.21 -15.56 -23.26
N THR A 71 2.89 -14.49 -22.85
CA THR A 71 3.56 -14.40 -21.56
C THR A 71 3.18 -13.09 -20.87
N VAL A 72 2.67 -13.19 -19.65
CA VAL A 72 2.39 -12.05 -18.78
C VAL A 72 3.59 -11.84 -17.87
N TYR A 73 4.16 -10.65 -17.90
CA TYR A 73 5.23 -10.22 -17.03
C TYR A 73 4.65 -9.33 -15.94
N ALA A 74 4.87 -9.69 -14.69
CA ALA A 74 4.45 -8.90 -13.55
C ALA A 74 5.57 -8.86 -12.52
N ALA A 75 5.65 -7.74 -11.82
CA ALA A 75 6.63 -7.53 -10.77
C ALA A 75 5.94 -7.00 -9.51
N ASP A 76 6.60 -7.21 -8.38
CA ASP A 76 6.29 -6.53 -7.13
C ASP A 76 7.31 -5.41 -6.87
N ARG A 77 7.00 -4.54 -5.92
CA ARG A 77 7.92 -3.47 -5.51
C ARG A 77 9.17 -4.00 -4.81
N PHE A 78 9.10 -5.19 -4.23
CA PHE A 78 10.13 -5.72 -3.34
C PHE A 78 11.29 -6.41 -4.07
N GLY A 79 11.08 -6.84 -5.31
CA GLY A 79 12.10 -7.41 -6.19
C GLY A 79 11.66 -8.68 -6.92
N ILE A 80 10.49 -9.24 -6.61
CA ILE A 80 9.97 -10.42 -7.29
C ILE A 80 9.43 -10.04 -8.66
N ILE A 81 9.97 -10.67 -9.70
CA ILE A 81 9.49 -10.60 -11.07
C ILE A 81 9.10 -12.01 -11.51
N LYS A 82 7.92 -12.15 -12.11
CA LYS A 82 7.44 -13.42 -12.67
C LYS A 82 7.05 -13.25 -14.13
N ALA A 83 7.37 -14.26 -14.92
CA ALA A 83 6.72 -14.50 -16.19
C ALA A 83 5.72 -15.64 -16.02
N LEU A 84 4.49 -15.39 -16.47
CA LEU A 84 3.38 -16.31 -16.36
C LEU A 84 2.89 -16.65 -17.76
N ASP A 85 2.49 -17.90 -18.00
CA ASP A 85 1.77 -18.22 -19.23
C ASP A 85 0.41 -17.53 -19.25
N ALA A 86 0.06 -16.88 -20.35
CA ALA A 86 -1.18 -16.12 -20.46
C ALA A 86 -2.45 -16.99 -20.45
N ALA A 87 -2.34 -18.26 -20.82
CA ALA A 87 -3.50 -19.15 -20.92
C ALA A 87 -3.95 -19.70 -19.56
N ASP A 88 -2.99 -20.06 -18.68
CA ASP A 88 -3.28 -20.73 -17.42
C ASP A 88 -2.67 -20.07 -16.18
N GLY A 89 -1.89 -19.00 -16.35
CA GLY A 89 -1.27 -18.26 -15.25
C GLY A 89 -0.10 -18.99 -14.58
N LYS A 90 0.38 -20.11 -15.15
CA LYS A 90 1.52 -20.86 -14.58
C LYS A 90 2.81 -20.08 -14.71
N GLU A 91 3.62 -20.16 -13.66
CA GLU A 91 4.95 -19.55 -13.62
C GLU A 91 5.88 -20.25 -14.63
N LYS A 92 6.35 -19.49 -15.63
CA LYS A 92 7.41 -19.91 -16.54
C LYS A 92 8.78 -19.73 -15.88
N TRP A 93 8.96 -18.58 -15.23
CA TRP A 93 10.15 -18.28 -14.44
C TRP A 93 9.85 -17.21 -13.40
N LYS A 94 10.74 -17.16 -12.40
CA LYS A 94 10.78 -16.13 -11.37
C LYS A 94 12.20 -15.64 -11.17
N VAL A 95 12.34 -14.33 -10.99
CA VAL A 95 13.59 -13.67 -10.60
C VAL A 95 13.33 -12.85 -9.34
N ASP A 96 14.31 -12.80 -8.45
CA ASP A 96 14.31 -11.97 -7.26
C ASP A 96 15.47 -10.97 -7.36
N LEU A 97 15.12 -9.69 -7.53
CA LEU A 97 16.04 -8.56 -7.59
C LEU A 97 16.31 -7.94 -6.22
N SER A 98 15.74 -8.48 -5.14
CA SER A 98 16.05 -8.03 -3.78
C SER A 98 17.49 -8.37 -3.42
N GLU A 99 18.13 -7.49 -2.68
CA GLU A 99 19.52 -7.66 -2.28
C GLU A 99 19.63 -8.40 -0.96
N LYS A 100 20.46 -9.44 -0.94
CA LYS A 100 20.76 -10.22 0.25
C LYS A 100 21.76 -9.48 1.12
N THR A 101 21.30 -8.93 2.24
CA THR A 101 22.12 -8.12 3.15
C THR A 101 22.84 -8.94 4.23
N GLY A 102 22.47 -10.21 4.41
CA GLY A 102 23.12 -11.13 5.35
C GLY A 102 22.31 -12.41 5.56
N PHE A 103 22.90 -13.41 6.24
CA PHE A 103 22.26 -14.71 6.48
C PHE A 103 21.05 -14.63 7.43
N PHE A 104 21.05 -13.67 8.37
CA PHE A 104 19.97 -13.46 9.34
C PHE A 104 19.22 -12.13 9.14
N SER A 105 19.46 -11.44 8.03
CA SER A 105 18.90 -10.12 7.76
C SER A 105 17.80 -10.20 6.70
N LYS A 106 16.80 -9.31 6.78
CA LYS A 106 15.81 -9.18 5.71
C LYS A 106 16.47 -8.67 4.43
N ASN A 107 16.05 -9.18 3.28
CA ASN A 107 16.51 -8.67 2.00
C ASN A 107 16.12 -7.20 1.85
N ARG A 108 17.00 -6.43 1.21
CA ARG A 108 16.74 -5.04 0.85
C ARG A 108 15.89 -5.03 -0.43
N SER A 109 14.76 -4.33 -0.35
CA SER A 109 13.80 -4.18 -1.45
C SER A 109 14.44 -3.50 -2.67
N ALA A 110 14.10 -3.97 -3.87
CA ALA A 110 14.50 -3.36 -5.14
C ALA A 110 13.81 -2.00 -5.41
N MET A 111 12.75 -1.68 -4.68
CA MET A 111 11.96 -0.44 -4.79
C MET A 111 11.43 -0.16 -6.21
N LEU A 112 10.93 -1.20 -6.89
CA LEU A 112 10.37 -1.05 -8.23
C LEU A 112 9.07 -0.23 -8.18
N SER A 113 9.01 0.87 -8.93
CA SER A 113 7.86 1.79 -8.96
C SER A 113 7.39 2.17 -10.36
N GLY A 114 8.17 1.85 -11.40
CA GLY A 114 7.85 2.14 -12.81
C GLY A 114 7.34 0.91 -13.56
N GLY A 115 6.33 1.11 -14.40
CA GLY A 115 5.84 0.12 -15.37
C GLY A 115 6.55 0.24 -16.72
N LEU A 116 6.21 -0.65 -17.64
CA LEU A 116 6.61 -0.53 -19.05
C LEU A 116 5.54 0.27 -19.78
N ASP A 117 5.89 1.46 -20.25
CA ASP A 117 5.05 2.19 -21.19
C ASP A 117 5.07 1.42 -22.51
N GLY A 118 3.90 0.94 -22.95
CA GLY A 118 3.71 0.18 -24.19
C GLY A 118 3.88 1.04 -25.44
#